data_AF-A0A811G7R0-F1
#
_entry.id   AF-A0A811G7R0-F1
#
_cell.length_a   1.000
_cell.length_b   1.000
_cell.length_c   1.000
_cell.angle_alpha   90.00
_cell.angle_beta   90.00
_cell.angle_gamma   90.00
#
_symmetry.space_group_name_H-M   'P 1'
#
loop_
_entity.id
_entity.type
_entity.pdbx_description
1 polymer ?
#
loop_
_entity_poly.entity_id
_entity_poly.type
_entity_poly.pdbx_seq_one_letter_code
_entity_poly.pdbx_strand_id
1 'polypeptide(L)'
;MNTRTFICLAALFFPGLSFAEAVPGTNNNNLKPFTNVRVSMQRMLRSVEGRYFLDLYAGIWNPHGTLYDLVDQKAIAFKGLQKGDQIDLKSVSINGDEKSSEQYQLNGQLNANSGELVSAFRSVNYPVNFPIQFEPAFKAKEKPLFVFNFYGLEGNQQPYGKAIKKVDVLNKTNNQVVQSLTGFTAYPKSIGYMDINFDGYYDVVLSDTSNDRKVEDKRFIYWMYNPKTNQFQRSPQLENIVGFPAIHGEKQQIDFGNGNVYQVENGLLNQVINN
;
A
#
# COMPACT_ATOMS: atom_id res chain seq x y z
N MET A 1 -22.42 34.71 60.25
CA MET A 1 -22.44 33.44 59.50
C MET A 1 -21.68 33.66 58.21
N ASN A 2 -20.63 32.86 58.01
CA ASN A 2 -19.69 32.90 56.89
C ASN A 2 -20.34 32.38 55.61
N THR A 3 -20.22 33.11 54.51
CA THR A 3 -20.32 32.54 53.16
C THR A 3 -19.14 33.02 52.33
N ARG A 4 -18.19 32.12 52.12
CA ARG A 4 -17.05 32.27 51.20
C ARG A 4 -17.58 32.11 49.77
N THR A 5 -17.48 33.16 48.97
CA THR A 5 -17.78 33.10 47.54
C THR A 5 -16.52 32.66 46.80
N PHE A 6 -16.49 31.43 46.30
CA PHE A 6 -15.44 30.96 45.41
C PHE A 6 -15.68 31.51 44.00
N ILE A 7 -14.72 32.27 43.48
CA ILE A 7 -14.70 32.70 42.07
C ILE A 7 -13.97 31.60 41.29
N CYS A 8 -14.71 30.82 40.51
CA CYS A 8 -14.14 29.91 39.52
C CYS A 8 -13.59 30.73 38.35
N LEU A 9 -12.27 30.80 38.20
CA LEU A 9 -11.64 31.18 36.94
C LEU A 9 -11.90 30.07 35.91
N ALA A 10 -12.77 30.33 34.94
CA ALA A 10 -12.85 29.52 33.74
C ALA A 10 -11.65 29.87 32.84
N ALA A 11 -10.62 29.02 32.84
CA ALA A 11 -9.56 29.08 31.84
C ALA A 11 -10.13 28.56 30.50
N LEU A 12 -10.44 29.49 29.59
CA LEU A 12 -10.74 29.19 28.20
C LEU A 12 -9.46 28.66 27.52
N PHE A 13 -9.27 27.34 27.55
CA PHE A 13 -8.31 26.68 26.67
C PHE A 13 -8.90 26.71 25.25
N PHE A 14 -8.44 27.66 24.44
CA PHE A 14 -8.58 27.59 22.99
C PHE A 14 -7.76 26.38 22.50
N PRO A 15 -8.37 25.38 21.82
CA PRO A 15 -7.57 24.43 21.06
C PRO A 15 -6.93 25.20 19.90
N GLY A 16 -5.62 25.37 19.95
CA GLY A 16 -4.84 25.87 18.83
C GLY A 16 -5.07 24.96 17.64
N LEU A 17 -5.80 25.45 16.64
CA LEU A 17 -5.80 24.87 15.31
C LEU A 17 -4.36 24.94 14.81
N SER A 18 -3.63 23.84 14.91
CA SER A 18 -2.36 23.67 14.20
C SER A 18 -2.69 23.57 12.73
N PHE A 19 -2.80 24.72 12.06
CA PHE A 19 -2.71 24.78 10.62
C PHE A 19 -1.33 24.25 10.22
N ALA A 20 -1.30 23.35 9.25
CA ALA A 20 -0.04 22.98 8.62
C ALA A 20 0.64 24.26 8.14
N GLU A 21 1.89 24.48 8.55
CA GLU A 21 2.70 25.55 7.98
C GLU A 21 2.79 25.32 6.47
N ALA A 22 2.14 26.20 5.72
CA ALA A 22 2.41 26.35 4.30
C ALA A 22 3.85 26.88 4.18
N VAL A 23 4.80 25.96 3.99
CA VAL A 23 6.16 26.32 3.57
C VAL A 23 6.04 27.21 2.32
N PRO A 24 6.69 28.39 2.28
CA PRO A 24 6.66 29.25 1.11
C PRO A 24 7.10 28.45 -0.12
N GLY A 25 6.25 28.45 -1.14
CA GLY A 25 6.39 27.63 -2.33
C GLY A 25 7.78 27.72 -2.95
N THR A 26 8.51 26.61 -2.92
CA THR A 26 9.56 26.33 -3.90
C THR A 26 8.90 26.34 -5.28
N ASN A 27 9.24 27.34 -6.10
CA ASN A 27 8.88 27.52 -7.50
C ASN A 27 8.29 26.27 -8.19
N ASN A 28 6.96 26.14 -8.20
CA ASN A 28 6.24 25.10 -8.96
C ASN A 28 6.38 25.24 -10.48
N ASN A 29 7.05 26.29 -10.97
CA ASN A 29 7.17 26.59 -12.41
C ASN A 29 8.13 25.67 -13.18
N ASN A 30 8.83 24.72 -12.54
CA ASN A 30 9.85 23.87 -13.19
C ASN A 30 9.60 22.35 -13.10
N LEU A 31 8.47 21.90 -12.54
CA LEU A 31 8.20 20.46 -12.45
C LEU A 31 7.74 19.91 -13.81
N LYS A 32 8.46 18.91 -14.32
CA LYS A 32 8.09 18.22 -15.55
C LYS A 32 7.20 17.02 -15.26
N PRO A 33 6.21 16.72 -16.11
CA PRO A 33 5.45 15.49 -16.00
C PRO A 33 6.36 14.28 -16.26
N PHE A 34 6.24 13.26 -15.43
CA PHE A 34 6.96 12.00 -15.59
C PHE A 34 6.00 10.93 -16.10
N THR A 35 6.37 10.33 -17.22
CA THR A 35 5.71 9.14 -17.76
C THR A 35 6.43 7.88 -17.28
N ASN A 36 5.76 6.73 -17.38
CA ASN A 36 6.33 5.41 -17.05
C ASN A 36 6.73 5.21 -15.58
N VAL A 37 6.11 5.94 -14.65
CA VAL A 37 6.20 5.62 -13.22
C VAL A 37 5.29 4.43 -12.93
N ARG A 38 5.86 3.33 -12.45
CA ARG A 38 5.11 2.11 -12.13
C ARG A 38 4.36 2.26 -10.80
N VAL A 39 3.06 2.08 -10.81
CA VAL A 39 2.25 1.93 -9.57
C VAL A 39 2.19 0.45 -9.23
N SER A 40 2.92 0.03 -8.19
CA SER A 40 2.91 -1.35 -7.72
C SER A 40 1.76 -1.53 -6.74
N MET A 41 0.66 -2.11 -7.21
CA MET A 41 -0.54 -2.31 -6.41
C MET A 41 -0.55 -3.67 -5.72
N GLN A 42 -0.61 -3.67 -4.40
CA GLN A 42 -0.79 -4.89 -3.60
C GLN A 42 -2.28 -5.10 -3.31
N ARG A 43 -2.76 -6.33 -3.46
CA ARG A 43 -4.15 -6.71 -3.22
C ARG A 43 -4.16 -7.86 -2.24
N MET A 44 -4.71 -7.61 -1.05
CA MET A 44 -4.98 -8.62 -0.06
C MET A 44 -6.41 -9.10 -0.24
N LEU A 45 -6.55 -10.35 -0.66
CA LEU A 45 -7.82 -10.96 -1.02
C LEU A 45 -8.10 -12.17 -0.13
N ARG A 46 -9.36 -12.37 0.25
CA ARG A 46 -9.81 -13.52 1.01
C ARG A 46 -10.87 -14.26 0.22
N SER A 47 -10.79 -15.58 0.18
CA SER A 47 -11.86 -16.39 -0.43
C SER A 47 -13.15 -16.21 0.36
N VAL A 48 -14.29 -16.19 -0.31
CA VAL A 48 -15.61 -16.04 0.33
C VAL A 48 -15.87 -17.16 1.35
N GLU A 49 -15.40 -18.38 1.09
CA GLU A 49 -15.49 -19.50 2.05
C GLU A 49 -14.49 -19.41 3.22
N GLY A 50 -13.59 -18.42 3.22
CA GLY A 50 -12.64 -18.16 4.30
C GLY A 50 -11.39 -19.05 4.35
N ARG A 51 -11.26 -20.07 3.50
CA ARG A 51 -10.10 -20.99 3.50
C ARG A 51 -8.81 -20.34 2.99
N TYR A 52 -8.91 -19.50 1.96
CA TYR A 52 -7.74 -18.98 1.26
C TYR A 52 -7.54 -17.49 1.49
N PHE A 53 -6.28 -17.09 1.64
CA PHE A 53 -5.85 -15.71 1.59
C PHE A 53 -4.83 -15.53 0.48
N LEU A 54 -5.05 -14.59 -0.42
CA LEU A 54 -4.17 -14.30 -1.54
C LEU A 54 -3.60 -12.89 -1.39
N ASP A 55 -2.28 -12.81 -1.18
CA ASP A 55 -1.53 -11.56 -1.31
C ASP A 55 -1.01 -11.44 -2.74
N LEU A 56 -1.52 -10.47 -3.51
CA LEU A 56 -1.31 -10.36 -4.96
C LEU A 56 -0.80 -8.98 -5.37
N TYR A 57 0.36 -8.93 -6.01
CA TYR A 57 0.84 -7.78 -6.75
C TYR A 57 0.36 -7.86 -8.20
N ALA A 58 -0.49 -6.92 -8.60
CA ALA A 58 -1.13 -6.86 -9.91
C ALA A 58 -1.00 -5.47 -10.54
N GLY A 59 -1.36 -5.34 -11.82
CA GLY A 59 -1.22 -4.09 -12.58
C GLY A 59 0.23 -3.73 -12.92
N ILE A 60 1.14 -4.69 -12.76
CA ILE A 60 2.57 -4.58 -13.07
C ILE A 60 2.98 -5.65 -14.08
N TRP A 61 4.11 -5.45 -14.74
CA TRP A 61 4.75 -6.53 -15.49
C TRP A 61 5.12 -7.67 -14.54
N ASN A 62 4.85 -8.92 -14.93
CA ASN A 62 5.02 -10.12 -14.12
C ASN A 62 4.29 -10.03 -12.75
N PRO A 63 2.94 -10.02 -12.74
CA PRO A 63 2.18 -10.16 -11.50
C PRO A 63 2.63 -11.39 -10.72
N HIS A 64 2.62 -11.27 -9.40
CA HIS A 64 3.09 -12.29 -8.50
C HIS A 64 2.39 -12.18 -7.16
N GLY A 65 2.39 -13.26 -6.39
CA GLY A 65 1.70 -13.27 -5.12
C GLY A 65 1.92 -14.57 -4.36
N THR A 66 1.34 -14.65 -3.17
CA THR A 66 1.35 -15.85 -2.35
C THR A 66 -0.08 -16.19 -1.96
N LEU A 67 -0.50 -17.41 -2.29
CA LEU A 67 -1.74 -18.00 -1.81
C LEU A 67 -1.45 -18.77 -0.53
N TYR A 68 -2.11 -18.39 0.55
CA TYR A 68 -2.10 -19.09 1.82
C TYR A 68 -3.38 -19.92 1.93
N ASP A 69 -3.21 -21.23 2.05
CA ASP A 69 -4.25 -22.15 2.51
C ASP A 69 -4.22 -22.14 4.04
N LEU A 70 -5.22 -21.49 4.65
CA LEU A 70 -5.29 -21.28 6.09
C LEU A 70 -5.69 -22.55 6.84
N VAL A 71 -6.29 -23.52 6.16
CA VAL A 71 -6.69 -24.81 6.75
C VAL A 71 -5.50 -25.76 6.77
N ASP A 72 -4.83 -25.91 5.63
CA ASP A 72 -3.69 -26.83 5.49
C ASP A 72 -2.34 -26.18 5.89
N GLN A 73 -2.36 -24.92 6.32
CA GLN A 73 -1.18 -24.12 6.69
C GLN A 73 -0.08 -24.12 5.62
N LYS A 74 -0.50 -24.00 4.36
CA LYS A 74 0.38 -24.07 3.20
C LYS A 74 0.46 -22.73 2.49
N ALA A 75 1.66 -22.31 2.12
CA ALA A 75 1.89 -21.15 1.26
C ALA A 75 2.33 -21.60 -0.15
N ILE A 76 1.78 -20.99 -1.19
CA ILE A 76 2.10 -21.25 -2.59
C ILE A 76 2.44 -19.91 -3.24
N ALA A 77 3.71 -19.71 -3.61
CA ALA A 77 4.10 -18.54 -4.40
C ALA A 77 3.74 -18.73 -5.87
N PHE A 78 3.31 -17.63 -6.47
CA PHE A 78 2.83 -17.54 -7.83
C PHE A 78 3.55 -16.42 -8.59
N LYS A 79 3.77 -16.64 -9.89
CA LYS A 79 4.13 -15.61 -10.88
C LYS A 79 3.36 -15.86 -12.16
N GLY A 80 3.14 -14.81 -12.96
CA GLY A 80 2.48 -15.01 -14.24
C GLY A 80 2.28 -13.75 -15.05
N LEU A 81 1.15 -13.68 -15.74
CA LEU A 81 0.81 -12.62 -16.70
C LEU A 81 -0.55 -12.01 -16.36
N GLN A 82 -0.74 -10.76 -16.76
CA GLN A 82 -2.02 -10.08 -16.69
C GLN A 82 -2.29 -9.35 -18.02
N LYS A 83 -3.51 -9.53 -18.56
CA LYS A 83 -4.00 -8.83 -19.75
C LYS A 83 -5.39 -8.28 -19.47
N GLY A 84 -5.47 -6.96 -19.24
CA GLY A 84 -6.69 -6.34 -18.74
C GLY A 84 -7.05 -6.92 -17.37
N ASP A 85 -8.28 -7.43 -17.23
CA ASP A 85 -8.76 -8.06 -16.00
C ASP A 85 -8.38 -9.54 -15.91
N GLN A 86 -7.94 -10.17 -17.00
CA GLN A 86 -7.49 -11.56 -16.97
C GLN A 86 -6.13 -11.68 -16.29
N ILE A 87 -6.03 -12.56 -15.30
CA ILE A 87 -4.79 -12.93 -14.62
C ILE A 87 -4.55 -14.44 -14.72
N ASP A 88 -3.33 -14.82 -15.09
CA ASP A 88 -2.92 -16.22 -15.22
C ASP A 88 -1.63 -16.42 -14.43
N LEU A 89 -1.68 -17.24 -13.37
CA LEU A 89 -0.58 -17.44 -12.44
C LEU A 89 -0.19 -18.91 -12.36
N LYS A 90 1.12 -19.17 -12.30
CA LYS A 90 1.71 -20.50 -12.08
C LYS A 90 2.57 -20.50 -10.84
N SER A 91 2.55 -21.61 -10.09
CA SER A 91 3.38 -21.72 -8.90
C SER A 91 4.85 -21.70 -9.28
N VAL A 92 5.67 -21.09 -8.43
CA VAL A 92 7.11 -21.04 -8.59
C VAL A 92 7.77 -21.58 -7.33
N SER A 93 8.97 -22.13 -7.49
CA SER A 93 9.77 -22.53 -6.33
C SER A 93 10.21 -21.31 -5.52
N ILE A 94 10.09 -21.42 -4.20
CA ILE A 94 10.70 -20.48 -3.25
C ILE A 94 11.93 -21.19 -2.68
N ASN A 95 13.08 -20.51 -2.62
CA ASN A 95 14.31 -21.01 -2.01
C ASN A 95 14.88 -22.32 -2.59
N GLY A 96 14.70 -22.57 -3.89
CA GLY A 96 15.34 -23.71 -4.59
C GLY A 96 14.63 -25.06 -4.44
N ASP A 97 13.47 -25.13 -3.80
CA ASP A 97 12.64 -26.33 -3.78
C ASP A 97 11.90 -26.52 -5.11
N GLU A 98 12.57 -27.13 -6.08
CA GLU A 98 12.04 -27.45 -7.42
C GLU A 98 10.70 -28.20 -7.37
N LYS A 99 10.45 -28.94 -6.27
CA LYS A 99 9.23 -29.71 -6.05
C LYS A 99 7.95 -28.89 -6.05
N SER A 100 7.97 -27.56 -5.92
CA SER A 100 6.76 -26.72 -5.89
C SER A 100 6.51 -25.92 -7.17
N SER A 101 7.49 -25.89 -8.08
CA SER A 101 7.41 -25.13 -9.33
C SER A 101 6.40 -25.78 -10.29
N GLU A 102 5.55 -24.95 -10.90
CA GLU A 102 4.53 -25.32 -11.89
C GLU A 102 3.49 -26.36 -11.47
N GLN A 103 3.44 -26.73 -10.18
CA GLN A 103 2.47 -27.69 -9.64
C GLN A 103 1.06 -27.14 -9.49
N TYR A 104 0.91 -25.82 -9.39
CA TYR A 104 -0.36 -25.16 -9.20
C TYR A 104 -0.57 -24.05 -10.22
N GLN A 105 -1.83 -23.83 -10.57
CA GLN A 105 -2.26 -22.71 -11.41
C GLN A 105 -3.42 -22.00 -10.73
N LEU A 106 -3.43 -20.67 -10.84
CA LEU A 106 -4.53 -19.82 -10.40
C LEU A 106 -4.83 -18.84 -11.53
N ASN A 107 -5.94 -19.06 -12.24
CA ASN A 107 -6.33 -18.26 -13.38
C ASN A 107 -7.69 -17.62 -13.10
N GLY A 108 -7.88 -16.35 -13.44
CA GLY A 108 -9.12 -15.66 -13.09
C GLY A 108 -9.31 -14.30 -13.75
N GLN A 109 -10.40 -13.65 -13.36
CA GLN A 109 -10.77 -12.30 -13.74
C GLN A 109 -10.71 -11.40 -12.50
N LEU A 110 -9.70 -10.54 -12.44
CA LEU A 110 -9.48 -9.56 -11.38
C LEU A 110 -10.11 -8.23 -11.78
N ASN A 111 -11.21 -7.85 -11.12
CA ASN A 111 -11.78 -6.52 -11.30
C ASN A 111 -10.88 -5.48 -10.61
N ALA A 112 -10.20 -4.65 -11.39
CA ALA A 112 -9.27 -3.68 -10.83
C ALA A 112 -9.94 -2.63 -9.91
N ASN A 113 -11.24 -2.35 -10.10
CA ASN A 113 -11.97 -1.35 -9.35
C ASN A 113 -12.55 -1.91 -8.03
N SER A 114 -13.26 -3.04 -8.08
CA SER A 114 -13.82 -3.67 -6.86
C SER A 114 -12.74 -4.42 -6.07
N GLY A 115 -11.76 -5.00 -6.75
CA GLY A 115 -10.80 -5.92 -6.17
C GLY A 115 -11.30 -7.34 -6.00
N GLU A 116 -12.48 -7.66 -6.51
CA GLU A 116 -12.96 -9.04 -6.59
C GLU A 116 -12.15 -9.82 -7.64
N LEU A 117 -11.90 -11.10 -7.34
CA LEU A 117 -11.25 -12.02 -8.25
C LEU A 117 -12.07 -13.30 -8.33
N VAL A 118 -12.67 -13.54 -9.50
CA VAL A 118 -13.30 -14.84 -9.81
C VAL A 118 -12.21 -15.72 -10.41
N SER A 119 -11.87 -16.84 -9.78
CA SER A 119 -10.72 -17.66 -10.19
C SER A 119 -11.01 -19.15 -10.21
N ALA A 120 -10.14 -19.88 -10.90
CA ALA A 120 -10.04 -21.32 -10.86
C ALA A 120 -8.63 -21.72 -10.42
N PHE A 121 -8.55 -22.46 -9.32
CA PHE A 121 -7.34 -23.07 -8.80
C PHE A 121 -7.23 -24.51 -9.28
N ARG A 122 -6.03 -24.92 -9.72
CA ARG A 122 -5.78 -26.27 -10.21
C ARG A 122 -4.44 -26.78 -9.72
N SER A 123 -4.38 -28.07 -9.37
CA SER A 123 -3.12 -28.78 -9.13
C SER A 123 -2.80 -29.72 -10.30
N VAL A 124 -1.53 -29.94 -10.58
CA VAL A 124 -1.08 -30.93 -11.58
C VAL A 124 -1.51 -32.35 -11.19
N ASN A 125 -1.46 -32.68 -9.90
CA ASN A 125 -1.82 -34.02 -9.39
C ASN A 125 -3.33 -34.27 -9.36
N TYR A 126 -4.13 -33.20 -9.40
CA TYR A 126 -5.58 -33.28 -9.45
C TYR A 126 -6.09 -32.21 -10.44
N PRO A 127 -6.14 -32.54 -11.75
CA PRO A 127 -6.32 -31.57 -12.83
C PRO A 127 -7.78 -31.08 -12.98
N VAL A 128 -8.51 -30.98 -11.87
CA VAL A 128 -9.84 -30.39 -11.80
C VAL A 128 -9.70 -28.93 -11.39
N ASN A 129 -10.44 -28.06 -12.07
CA ASN A 129 -10.53 -26.65 -11.69
C ASN A 129 -11.43 -26.52 -10.47
N PHE A 130 -10.89 -26.00 -9.38
CA PHE A 130 -11.63 -25.62 -8.19
C PHE A 130 -11.94 -24.13 -8.28
N PRO A 131 -13.23 -23.72 -8.42
CA PRO A 131 -13.58 -22.31 -8.42
C PRO A 131 -13.32 -21.71 -7.03
N ILE A 132 -12.66 -20.56 -6.99
CA ILE A 132 -12.47 -19.76 -5.79
C ILE A 132 -12.92 -18.34 -6.09
N GLN A 133 -13.87 -17.84 -5.31
CA GLN A 133 -14.29 -16.45 -5.34
C GLN A 133 -13.53 -15.69 -4.26
N PHE A 134 -12.77 -14.67 -4.66
CA PHE A 134 -12.07 -13.78 -3.76
C PHE A 134 -12.73 -12.41 -3.68
N GLU A 135 -12.71 -11.84 -2.49
CA GLU A 135 -13.07 -10.45 -2.20
C GLU A 135 -11.93 -9.74 -1.45
N PRO A 136 -11.89 -8.39 -1.41
CA PRO A 136 -10.94 -7.67 -0.57
C PRO A 136 -10.99 -8.17 0.88
N ALA A 137 -9.83 -8.53 1.44
CA ALA A 137 -9.75 -9.05 2.80
C ALA A 137 -10.15 -8.00 3.85
N PHE A 138 -9.95 -6.72 3.52
CA PHE A 138 -10.31 -5.56 4.35
C PHE A 138 -11.28 -4.68 3.55
N LYS A 139 -12.47 -4.46 4.12
CA LYS A 139 -13.58 -3.82 3.41
C LYS A 139 -13.66 -2.35 3.74
N ALA A 140 -13.46 -1.50 2.73
CA ALA A 140 -13.82 -0.09 2.79
C ALA A 140 -15.32 0.10 2.57
N LYS A 141 -15.91 1.08 3.24
CA LYS A 141 -17.31 1.46 3.02
C LYS A 141 -17.53 1.99 1.60
N GLU A 142 -16.63 2.85 1.16
CA GLU A 142 -16.61 3.42 -0.20
C GLU A 142 -15.17 3.42 -0.69
N LYS A 143 -14.86 2.60 -1.68
CA LYS A 143 -13.49 2.50 -2.19
C LYS A 143 -13.24 3.58 -3.24
N PRO A 144 -12.40 4.60 -2.97
CA PRO A 144 -12.09 5.58 -3.98
C PRO A 144 -11.28 4.94 -5.12
N LEU A 145 -11.59 5.34 -6.35
CA LEU A 145 -10.84 4.93 -7.53
C LEU A 145 -9.88 6.06 -7.90
N PHE A 146 -8.60 5.86 -7.66
CA PHE A 146 -7.57 6.86 -7.96
C PHE A 146 -6.68 6.44 -9.12
N VAL A 147 -6.21 7.45 -9.85
CA VAL A 147 -5.06 7.39 -10.76
C VAL A 147 -4.09 8.49 -10.39
N PHE A 148 -2.82 8.33 -10.77
CA PHE A 148 -1.75 9.20 -10.32
C PHE A 148 -1.00 9.82 -11.49
N ASN A 149 -0.80 11.13 -11.45
CA ASN A 149 0.11 11.84 -12.33
C ASN A 149 1.35 12.27 -11.53
N PHE A 150 2.52 12.07 -12.13
CA PHE A 150 3.79 12.27 -11.45
C PHE A 150 4.51 13.48 -12.03
N TYR A 151 5.10 14.30 -11.16
CA TYR A 151 5.87 15.46 -11.57
C TYR A 151 7.16 15.55 -10.77
N GLY A 152 8.23 16.03 -11.42
CA GLY A 152 9.53 16.09 -10.78
C GLY A 152 10.57 16.89 -11.52
N LEU A 153 11.81 16.76 -11.05
CA LEU A 153 12.99 17.42 -11.61
C LEU A 153 13.95 16.39 -12.22
N GLU A 154 14.71 16.82 -13.22
CA GLU A 154 15.72 16.03 -13.91
C GLU A 154 17.07 16.76 -13.87
N GLY A 155 18.17 16.01 -13.89
CA GLY A 155 19.53 16.54 -13.95
C GLY A 155 20.46 15.94 -12.89
N ASN A 156 21.75 16.21 -13.02
CA ASN A 156 22.82 15.62 -12.19
C ASN A 156 22.71 15.96 -10.68
N GLN A 157 21.94 17.00 -10.35
CA GLN A 157 21.65 17.38 -8.96
C GLN A 157 20.55 16.54 -8.31
N GLN A 158 19.84 15.70 -9.08
CA GLN A 158 18.79 14.84 -8.54
C GLN A 158 19.35 13.43 -8.29
N PRO A 159 18.91 12.76 -7.21
CA PRO A 159 19.16 11.34 -7.01
C PRO A 159 18.76 10.56 -8.27
N TYR A 160 19.61 9.64 -8.73
CA TYR A 160 19.36 8.83 -9.94
C TYR A 160 19.13 9.65 -11.22
N GLY A 161 19.56 10.92 -11.26
CA GLY A 161 19.38 11.85 -12.39
C GLY A 161 17.95 12.37 -12.56
N LYS A 162 17.00 11.93 -11.72
CA LYS A 162 15.57 12.26 -11.80
C LYS A 162 14.89 11.97 -10.47
N ALA A 163 14.02 12.85 -10.00
CA ALA A 163 13.30 12.63 -8.74
C ALA A 163 11.87 13.17 -8.79
N ILE A 164 10.91 12.39 -8.26
CA ILE A 164 9.52 12.85 -8.11
C ILE A 164 9.48 13.85 -6.96
N LYS A 165 8.79 14.98 -7.18
CA LYS A 165 8.58 16.06 -6.21
C LYS A 165 7.11 16.29 -5.90
N LYS A 166 6.22 15.83 -6.79
CA LYS A 166 4.79 15.97 -6.69
C LYS A 166 4.06 14.78 -7.29
N VAL A 167 3.00 14.32 -6.62
CA VAL A 167 2.04 13.35 -7.15
C VAL A 167 0.67 13.99 -7.12
N ASP A 168 0.04 14.17 -8.28
CA ASP A 168 -1.39 14.48 -8.33
C ASP A 168 -2.17 13.19 -8.21
N VAL A 169 -3.11 13.16 -7.26
CA VAL A 169 -4.11 12.12 -7.10
C VAL A 169 -5.35 12.59 -7.85
N LEU A 170 -5.80 11.79 -8.80
CA LEU A 170 -6.98 12.09 -9.60
C LEU A 170 -8.06 11.06 -9.36
N ASN A 171 -9.31 11.49 -9.30
CA ASN A 171 -10.45 10.59 -9.33
C ASN A 171 -10.53 9.94 -10.72
N LYS A 172 -10.50 8.61 -10.77
CA LYS A 172 -10.47 7.82 -12.02
C LYS A 172 -11.74 7.98 -12.87
N THR A 173 -12.87 8.32 -12.25
CA THR A 173 -14.16 8.41 -12.94
C THR A 173 -14.31 9.74 -13.69
N ASN A 174 -13.83 10.85 -13.11
CA ASN A 174 -14.01 12.18 -13.69
C ASN A 174 -12.69 12.90 -14.04
N ASN A 175 -11.54 12.27 -13.79
CA ASN A 175 -10.19 12.80 -14.01
C ASN A 175 -9.89 14.14 -13.30
N GLN A 176 -10.65 14.50 -12.26
CA GLN A 176 -10.37 15.69 -11.47
C GLN A 176 -9.28 15.38 -10.44
N VAL A 177 -8.33 16.31 -10.28
CA VAL A 177 -7.35 16.27 -9.21
C VAL A 177 -8.08 16.46 -7.88
N VAL A 178 -8.01 15.45 -7.01
CA VAL A 178 -8.58 15.51 -5.65
C VAL A 178 -7.57 16.02 -4.64
N GLN A 179 -6.28 15.78 -4.87
CA GLN A 179 -5.20 16.21 -3.99
C GLN A 179 -3.86 16.22 -4.74
N SER A 180 -2.99 17.16 -4.37
CA SER A 180 -1.57 17.15 -4.76
C SER A 180 -0.71 16.81 -3.55
N LEU A 181 0.05 15.72 -3.64
CA LEU A 181 1.04 15.33 -2.63
C LEU A 181 2.36 16.01 -2.96
N THR A 182 2.91 16.81 -2.04
CA THR A 182 4.16 17.57 -2.22
C THR A 182 5.03 17.55 -0.95
N GLY A 183 6.19 18.21 -0.97
CA GLY A 183 7.07 18.33 0.22
C GLY A 183 7.97 17.11 0.45
N PHE A 184 8.32 16.41 -0.63
CA PHE A 184 9.19 15.24 -0.59
C PHE A 184 10.12 15.16 -1.80
N THR A 185 11.08 14.25 -1.75
CA THR A 185 11.91 13.83 -2.90
C THR A 185 11.89 12.31 -2.96
N ALA A 186 11.37 11.75 -4.05
CA ALA A 186 11.15 10.31 -4.16
C ALA A 186 11.76 9.71 -5.41
N TYR A 187 12.01 8.40 -5.35
CA TYR A 187 12.51 7.59 -6.46
C TYR A 187 11.61 7.69 -7.69
N PRO A 188 12.17 7.91 -8.90
CA PRO A 188 11.35 8.33 -10.05
C PRO A 188 10.67 7.21 -10.82
N LYS A 189 10.96 5.92 -10.53
CA LYS A 189 10.46 4.82 -11.39
C LYS A 189 9.25 4.08 -10.82
N SER A 190 8.98 4.17 -9.52
CA SER A 190 7.84 3.44 -8.95
C SER A 190 7.35 3.99 -7.62
N ILE A 191 6.09 3.71 -7.34
CA ILE A 191 5.43 3.88 -6.04
C ILE A 191 4.76 2.57 -5.60
N GLY A 192 4.55 2.41 -4.30
CA GLY A 192 3.65 1.40 -3.74
C GLY A 192 2.24 1.95 -3.56
N TYR A 193 1.23 1.12 -3.80
CA TYR A 193 -0.18 1.42 -3.52
C TYR A 193 -0.82 0.22 -2.84
N MET A 194 -0.99 0.30 -1.52
CA MET A 194 -1.31 -0.85 -0.66
C MET A 194 -2.04 -0.38 0.60
N ASP A 195 -2.87 -1.23 1.18
CA ASP A 195 -3.54 -0.98 2.46
C ASP A 195 -2.61 -1.40 3.60
N ILE A 196 -1.94 -0.43 4.24
CA ILE A 196 -0.89 -0.71 5.24
C ILE A 196 -1.50 -0.99 6.60
N ASN A 197 -2.53 -0.24 6.97
CA ASN A 197 -3.17 -0.31 8.28
C ASN A 197 -4.41 -1.22 8.30
N PHE A 198 -4.68 -1.95 7.22
CA PHE A 198 -5.76 -2.93 7.10
C PHE A 198 -7.16 -2.34 7.28
N ASP A 199 -7.35 -1.08 6.88
CA ASP A 199 -8.64 -0.38 7.00
C ASP A 199 -9.50 -0.45 5.72
N GLY A 200 -8.99 -1.14 4.68
CA GLY A 200 -9.62 -1.32 3.39
C GLY A 200 -9.35 -0.19 2.39
N TYR A 201 -8.73 0.91 2.82
CA TYR A 201 -8.30 2.01 1.97
C TYR A 201 -6.83 1.85 1.61
N TYR A 202 -6.47 2.32 0.42
CA TYR A 202 -5.11 2.13 -0.08
C TYR A 202 -4.29 3.38 0.17
N ASP A 203 -3.09 3.17 0.68
CA ASP A 203 -2.08 4.18 0.99
C ASP A 203 -1.04 4.26 -0.13
N VAL A 204 -0.36 5.40 -0.21
CA VAL A 204 0.73 5.62 -1.17
C VAL A 204 2.07 5.57 -0.44
N VAL A 205 2.97 4.70 -0.93
CA VAL A 205 4.32 4.53 -0.40
C VAL A 205 5.34 4.97 -1.44
N LEU A 206 6.24 5.86 -1.07
CA LEU A 206 7.28 6.39 -1.96
C LEU A 206 8.65 6.06 -1.37
N SER A 207 9.58 5.55 -2.17
CA SER A 207 10.99 5.44 -1.72
C SER A 207 11.59 6.84 -1.58
N ASP A 208 12.02 7.17 -0.37
CA ASP A 208 12.57 8.48 -0.04
C ASP A 208 14.02 8.59 -0.51
N THR A 209 14.27 9.57 -1.35
CA THR A 209 15.61 9.90 -1.88
C THR A 209 16.05 11.30 -1.48
N SER A 210 15.38 11.92 -0.49
CA SER A 210 15.81 13.19 0.09
C SER A 210 17.14 13.05 0.83
N ASN A 211 17.86 14.17 1.00
CA ASN A 211 19.11 14.22 1.78
C ASN A 211 20.13 13.15 1.35
N ASP A 212 20.29 12.96 0.03
CA ASP A 212 21.19 11.99 -0.59
C ASP A 212 20.94 10.51 -0.24
N ARG A 213 19.77 10.19 0.32
CA ARG A 213 19.33 8.82 0.57
C ARG A 213 19.22 8.04 -0.73
N LYS A 214 19.61 6.78 -0.67
CA LYS A 214 19.48 5.81 -1.75
C LYS A 214 18.31 4.87 -1.46
N VAL A 215 17.74 4.27 -2.49
CA VAL A 215 16.66 3.28 -2.39
C VAL A 215 17.10 2.09 -1.52
N GLU A 216 18.38 1.75 -1.55
CA GLU A 216 19.01 0.70 -0.76
C GLU A 216 18.96 0.98 0.76
N ASP A 217 18.80 2.25 1.16
CA ASP A 217 18.65 2.65 2.56
C ASP A 217 17.26 2.28 3.13
N LYS A 218 16.33 1.82 2.27
CA LYS A 218 14.98 1.37 2.63
C LYS A 218 14.23 2.41 3.47
N ARG A 219 14.34 3.68 3.09
CA ARG A 219 13.57 4.79 3.65
C ARG A 219 12.37 5.08 2.78
N PHE A 220 11.22 5.30 3.39
CA PHE A 220 9.96 5.47 2.69
C PHE A 220 9.15 6.63 3.27
N ILE A 221 8.40 7.29 2.39
CA ILE A 221 7.38 8.30 2.72
C ILE A 221 6.02 7.62 2.62
N TYR A 222 5.20 7.80 3.65
CA TYR A 222 3.90 7.16 3.77
C TYR A 222 2.79 8.20 3.74
N TRP A 223 1.95 8.11 2.72
CA TRP A 223 0.73 8.89 2.57
C TRP A 223 -0.46 7.98 2.84
N MET A 224 -1.00 8.07 4.05
CA MET A 224 -2.09 7.25 4.54
C MET A 224 -3.44 7.84 4.13
N TYR A 225 -4.33 7.07 3.54
CA TYR A 225 -5.64 7.60 3.16
C TYR A 225 -6.55 7.72 4.38
N ASN A 226 -7.05 8.92 4.66
CA ASN A 226 -8.01 9.15 5.72
C ASN A 226 -9.44 9.26 5.14
N PRO A 227 -10.30 8.25 5.32
CA PRO A 227 -11.65 8.25 4.76
C PRO A 227 -12.60 9.26 5.43
N LYS A 228 -12.25 9.82 6.60
CA LYS A 228 -13.05 10.87 7.24
C LYS A 228 -12.84 12.22 6.58
N THR A 229 -11.64 12.47 6.05
CA THR A 229 -11.28 13.73 5.37
C THR A 229 -11.19 13.58 3.86
N ASN A 230 -11.31 12.35 3.33
CA ASN A 230 -11.13 11.99 1.93
C ASN A 230 -9.78 12.46 1.36
N GLN A 231 -8.73 12.44 2.18
CA GLN A 231 -7.40 12.94 1.82
C GLN A 231 -6.31 12.00 2.31
N PHE A 232 -5.23 11.93 1.56
CA PHE A 232 -3.97 11.35 2.00
C PHE A 232 -3.28 12.25 3.01
N GLN A 233 -2.82 11.66 4.11
CA GLN A 233 -2.13 12.31 5.20
C GLN A 233 -0.76 11.66 5.41
N ARG A 234 0.28 12.48 5.55
CA ARG A 234 1.64 11.98 5.78
C ARG A 234 1.73 11.33 7.16
N SER A 235 2.44 10.20 7.27
CA SER A 235 2.66 9.51 8.55
C SER A 235 4.13 9.56 8.97
N PRO A 236 4.56 10.62 9.69
CA PRO A 236 5.94 10.72 10.19
C PRO A 236 6.37 9.53 11.06
N GLN A 237 5.42 8.91 11.77
CA GLN A 237 5.70 7.73 12.61
C GLN A 237 6.23 6.57 11.77
N LEU A 238 5.58 6.26 10.63
CA LEU A 238 6.02 5.20 9.73
C LEU A 238 7.33 5.56 9.02
N GLU A 239 7.53 6.83 8.67
CA GLU A 239 8.75 7.31 8.00
C GLU A 239 10.03 7.14 8.85
N ASN A 240 9.88 7.08 10.18
CA ASN A 240 10.99 6.84 11.09
C ASN A 240 11.46 5.37 11.08
N ILE A 241 10.62 4.44 10.63
CA ILE A 241 10.94 3.01 10.59
C ILE A 241 11.78 2.72 9.32
N VAL A 242 12.91 2.04 9.50
CA VAL A 242 13.72 1.55 8.38
C VAL A 242 13.10 0.27 7.86
N GLY A 243 12.91 0.17 6.54
CA GLY A 243 12.41 -1.05 5.90
C GLY A 243 11.20 -0.81 5.03
N PHE A 244 11.05 -1.66 4.01
CA PHE A 244 9.81 -1.72 3.24
C PHE A 244 8.84 -2.63 4.00
N PRO A 245 7.56 -2.26 4.15
CA PRO A 245 6.60 -3.07 4.87
C PRO A 245 6.34 -4.39 4.13
N ALA A 246 6.77 -5.50 4.71
CA ALA A 246 6.24 -6.82 4.36
C ALA A 246 4.90 -6.98 5.08
N ILE A 247 3.82 -6.81 4.32
CA ILE A 247 2.46 -6.88 4.84
C ILE A 247 2.00 -8.34 4.88
N HIS A 248 1.68 -8.82 6.07
CA HIS A 248 1.13 -10.14 6.37
C HIS A 248 -0.36 -10.00 6.73
N GLY A 249 -1.20 -9.73 5.73
CA GLY A 249 -2.62 -9.46 5.95
C GLY A 249 -3.40 -10.65 6.52
N GLU A 250 -2.93 -11.88 6.32
CA GLU A 250 -3.50 -13.08 6.92
C GLU A 250 -3.32 -13.11 8.45
N LYS A 251 -2.30 -12.40 8.95
CA LYS A 251 -2.01 -12.23 10.39
C LYS A 251 -2.32 -10.82 10.90
N GLN A 252 -2.68 -9.90 10.00
CA GLN A 252 -2.74 -8.45 10.26
C GLN A 252 -1.43 -7.93 10.88
N GLN A 253 -0.29 -8.39 10.36
CA GLN A 253 1.04 -8.00 10.81
C GLN A 253 1.81 -7.28 9.71
N ILE A 254 2.74 -6.43 10.11
CA ILE A 254 3.68 -5.77 9.21
C ILE A 254 5.08 -6.02 9.74
N ASP A 255 5.95 -6.58 8.89
CA ASP A 255 7.38 -6.72 9.18
C ASP A 255 8.17 -5.71 8.35
N PHE A 256 8.83 -4.76 9.02
CA PHE A 256 9.75 -3.82 8.36
C PHE A 256 11.19 -4.37 8.27
N GLY A 257 11.43 -5.57 8.80
CA GLY A 257 12.73 -6.19 8.92
C GLY A 257 13.49 -5.72 10.17
N ASN A 258 14.64 -6.35 10.42
CA ASN A 258 15.49 -6.09 11.60
C ASN A 258 14.71 -6.21 12.93
N GLY A 259 13.74 -7.13 13.01
CA GLY A 259 12.92 -7.34 14.20
C GLY A 259 11.80 -6.31 14.42
N ASN A 260 11.61 -5.38 13.49
CA ASN A 260 10.53 -4.39 13.56
C ASN A 260 9.22 -4.99 13.02
N VAL A 261 8.62 -5.86 13.83
CA VAL A 261 7.32 -6.47 13.54
C VAL A 261 6.24 -5.75 14.34
N TYR A 262 5.13 -5.42 13.69
CA TYR A 262 3.98 -4.77 14.29
C TYR A 262 2.72 -5.59 14.05
N GLN A 263 1.94 -5.79 15.11
CA GLN A 263 0.56 -6.22 15.01
C GLN A 263 -0.29 -4.97 14.75
N VAL A 264 -1.23 -5.06 13.82
CA VAL A 264 -2.17 -3.97 13.58
C VAL A 264 -3.52 -4.30 14.17
N GLU A 265 -4.03 -3.40 14.99
CA GLU A 265 -5.34 -3.52 15.63
C GLU A 265 -6.12 -2.23 15.43
N ASN A 266 -7.30 -2.30 14.82
CA ASN A 266 -8.14 -1.13 14.51
C ASN A 266 -7.39 -0.02 13.75
N GLY A 267 -6.48 -0.39 12.85
CA GLY A 267 -5.66 0.56 12.08
C GLY A 267 -4.46 1.14 12.84
N LEU A 268 -4.20 0.70 14.07
CA LEU A 268 -3.08 1.15 14.89
C LEU A 268 -1.96 0.10 14.92
N LEU A 269 -0.72 0.53 14.74
CA LEU A 269 0.46 -0.33 14.80
C LEU A 269 0.93 -0.50 16.25
N ASN A 270 0.96 -1.75 16.71
CA ASN A 270 1.47 -2.16 18.02
C ASN A 270 2.72 -3.01 17.82
N GLN A 271 3.86 -2.57 18.35
CA GLN A 271 5.11 -3.32 18.18
C GLN A 271 5.01 -4.67 18.89
N VAL A 272 5.36 -5.75 18.19
CA VAL A 272 5.45 -7.08 18.77
C VAL A 272 6.80 -7.18 19.50
N ILE A 273 6.75 -7.22 20.83
CA ILE A 273 7.92 -7.45 21.65
C ILE A 273 8.04 -8.96 21.86
N ASN A 274 9.01 -9.58 21.18
CA ASN A 274 9.36 -10.97 21.45
C ASN A 274 10.19 -10.99 22.74
N ASN A 275 9.61 -11.51 23.83
CA ASN A 275 10.34 -11.84 25.06
C ASN A 275 11.19 -13.11 24.89
#